data_AF-A0A6H5JLV5-F1
#
_entry.id   AF-A0A6H5JLV5-F1
#
_cell.length_a   1.000
_cell.length_b   1.000
_cell.length_c   1.000
_cell.angle_alpha   90.00
_cell.angle_beta   90.00
_cell.angle_gamma   90.00
#
_symmetry.space_group_name_H-M   'P 1'
#
loop_
_entity.id
_entity.type
_entity.pdbx_description
1 polymer ?
#
loop_
_entity_poly.entity_id
_entity_poly.type
_entity_poly.pdbx_seq_one_letter_code
_entity_poly.pdbx_strand_id
1 'polypeptide(L)'
;MLKAARKKRSIARWRALETFFEGYVRQLEKESREGDQAGFYRHLKMIDVEGKRSFTSHNVTDEDGKVLRDPTFFRQRWARWFHKLLNTESPTIDLHAADKVTRWPTCVPLDDIPSLLEVEEAVREMVNRKAVGPDDLPAELIKLFLDGDQGLLREFHATVVDVWQTGDVPQQWKDATIKVLFKKGDTMECGKYRGISLVAHAGNVLLKVVATRLSHYCEREGILPEEQSGFRPHRSTLDMLFAIQRLHELARKKSTAVFACFVDLTKAYDSVDRDLLWDVLRRFGVPPKMLAVIRHFHEGMRARVRTDDGQYSEWFGVGQGLRLGCNLASLLFNLFFAAMLMVAVAEFDKDPKVMADMVKIKTQVEYTGKKGRSAGKKTTVVTDAEAL
;
A
#
# COMPACT_ATOMS: atom_id res chain seq x y z
N MET A 1 4.02 9.39 63.18
CA MET A 1 3.58 10.44 62.23
C MET A 1 3.89 10.12 60.76
N LEU A 2 5.09 9.66 60.39
CA LEU A 2 5.50 9.37 58.98
C LEU A 2 4.62 8.35 58.22
N LYS A 3 4.15 7.27 58.88
CA LYS A 3 3.25 6.27 58.26
C LYS A 3 1.87 6.85 57.90
N ALA A 4 1.32 7.72 58.75
CA ALA A 4 0.04 8.39 58.50
C ALA A 4 0.12 9.40 57.36
N ALA A 5 1.24 10.14 57.27
CA ALA A 5 1.51 11.07 56.16
C ALA A 5 1.67 10.35 54.82
N ARG A 6 2.37 9.20 54.79
CA ARG A 6 2.46 8.35 53.59
C ARG A 6 1.10 7.81 53.14
N LYS A 7 0.25 7.36 54.09
CA LYS A 7 -1.11 6.88 53.79
C LYS A 7 -1.99 8.00 53.20
N LYS A 8 -1.94 9.21 53.77
CA LYS A 8 -2.67 10.37 53.23
C LYS A 8 -2.22 10.76 51.81
N ARG A 9 -0.90 10.78 51.54
CA ARG A 9 -0.36 11.03 50.20
C ARG A 9 -0.78 9.97 49.18
N SER A 10 -0.78 8.70 49.57
CA SER A 10 -1.23 7.59 48.72
C SER A 10 -2.71 7.76 48.34
N ILE A 11 -3.58 8.05 49.31
CA ILE A 11 -5.02 8.25 49.07
C ILE A 11 -5.27 9.47 48.18
N ALA A 12 -4.56 10.58 48.42
CA ALA A 12 -4.69 11.78 47.58
C ALA A 12 -4.25 11.51 46.13
N ARG A 13 -3.17 10.75 45.93
CA ARG A 13 -2.70 10.32 44.61
C ARG A 13 -3.74 9.43 43.91
N TRP A 14 -4.33 8.48 44.63
CA TRP A 14 -5.38 7.60 44.09
C TRP A 14 -6.61 8.40 43.64
N ARG A 15 -7.09 9.33 44.47
CA ARG A 15 -8.22 10.20 44.10
C ARG A 15 -7.93 11.06 42.88
N ALA A 16 -6.74 11.67 42.82
CA ALA A 16 -6.35 12.47 41.66
C ALA A 16 -6.27 11.63 40.37
N LEU A 17 -5.79 10.39 40.48
CA LEU A 17 -5.71 9.45 39.36
C LEU A 17 -7.12 9.02 38.91
N GLU A 18 -8.01 8.72 39.85
CA GLU A 18 -9.41 8.36 39.59
C GLU A 18 -10.16 9.51 38.89
N THR A 19 -10.06 10.74 39.41
CA THR A 19 -10.67 11.92 38.77
C THR A 19 -10.12 12.17 37.36
N PHE A 20 -8.82 11.93 37.14
CA PHE A 20 -8.23 12.03 35.81
C PHE A 20 -8.81 10.98 34.84
N PHE A 21 -8.90 9.72 35.26
CA PHE A 21 -9.46 8.65 34.42
C PHE A 21 -10.96 8.83 34.16
N GLU A 22 -11.73 9.29 35.13
CA GLU A 22 -13.14 9.62 34.95
C GLU A 22 -13.34 10.73 33.90
N GLY A 23 -12.55 11.81 33.97
CA GLY A 23 -12.59 12.88 32.98
C GLY A 23 -12.18 12.40 31.59
N TYR A 24 -11.16 11.54 31.53
CA TYR A 24 -10.67 10.95 30.30
C TYR A 24 -11.67 10.01 29.63
N VAL A 25 -12.31 9.13 30.39
CA VAL A 25 -13.35 8.22 29.86
C VAL A 25 -14.55 9.03 29.36
N ARG A 26 -14.98 10.07 30.09
CA ARG A 26 -16.05 10.96 29.62
C ARG A 26 -15.71 11.63 28.29
N GLN A 27 -14.45 12.03 28.09
CA GLN A 27 -14.00 12.62 26.84
C GLN A 27 -14.03 11.60 25.69
N LEU A 28 -13.57 10.36 25.92
CA LEU A 28 -13.66 9.28 24.93
C LEU A 28 -15.11 8.92 24.59
N GLU A 29 -15.99 8.83 25.58
CA GLU A 29 -17.41 8.58 25.36
C GLU A 29 -18.07 9.69 24.54
N LYS A 30 -17.71 10.95 24.80
CA LYS A 30 -18.17 12.09 24.02
C LYS A 30 -17.73 11.98 22.57
N GLU A 31 -16.44 11.77 22.33
CA GLU A 31 -15.88 11.64 20.97
C GLU A 31 -16.49 10.45 20.21
N SER A 32 -16.73 9.33 20.90
CA SER A 32 -17.41 8.18 20.30
C SER A 32 -18.87 8.50 19.94
N ARG A 33 -19.60 9.24 20.78
CA ARG A 33 -21.01 9.63 20.52
C ARG A 33 -21.12 10.64 19.38
N GLU A 34 -20.16 11.54 19.27
CA GLU A 34 -20.07 12.55 18.20
C GLU A 34 -19.57 11.97 16.88
N GLY A 35 -19.14 10.70 16.85
CA GLY A 35 -18.58 10.06 15.67
C GLY A 35 -17.17 10.55 15.32
N ASP A 36 -16.51 11.30 16.21
CA ASP A 36 -15.13 11.76 16.03
C ASP A 36 -14.13 10.62 16.30
N GLN A 37 -14.03 9.71 15.34
CA GLN A 37 -13.07 8.61 15.40
C GLN A 37 -11.62 9.12 15.55
N ALA A 38 -11.29 10.26 14.94
CA ALA A 38 -9.94 10.81 14.97
C ALA A 38 -9.57 11.39 16.34
N GLY A 39 -10.50 12.10 16.99
CA GLY A 39 -10.39 12.54 18.38
C GLY A 39 -10.29 11.35 19.33
N PHE A 40 -11.21 10.39 19.18
CA PHE A 40 -11.26 9.17 20.00
C PHE A 40 -9.93 8.42 19.99
N TYR A 41 -9.38 8.10 18.80
CA TYR A 41 -8.09 7.39 18.70
C TYR A 41 -6.90 8.24 19.18
N ARG A 42 -6.98 9.57 19.07
CA ARG A 42 -5.92 10.46 19.59
C ARG A 42 -5.92 10.46 21.11
N HIS A 43 -7.08 10.65 21.74
CA HIS A 43 -7.22 10.57 23.19
C HIS A 43 -6.86 9.19 23.68
N LEU A 44 -7.36 8.12 23.04
CA LEU A 44 -7.04 6.73 23.38
C LEU A 44 -5.52 6.48 23.42
N LYS A 45 -4.79 7.04 22.45
CA LYS A 45 -3.32 6.94 22.37
C LYS A 45 -2.57 7.78 23.42
N MET A 46 -3.23 8.69 24.15
CA MET A 46 -2.60 9.45 25.24
C MET A 46 -2.46 8.65 26.52
N ILE A 47 -3.35 7.67 26.75
CA ILE A 47 -3.24 6.71 27.85
C ILE A 47 -2.79 5.39 27.25
N ASP A 48 -1.49 5.30 27.01
CA ASP A 48 -0.84 4.02 26.81
C ASP A 48 -0.81 3.32 28.19
N VAL A 49 -1.80 2.45 28.44
CA VAL A 49 -1.95 1.68 29.69
C VAL A 49 -0.83 0.63 29.84
N GLU A 50 -0.21 0.26 28.72
CA GLU A 50 1.08 -0.40 28.72
C GLU A 50 2.13 0.70 28.56
N GLY A 51 3.15 0.79 29.39
CA GLY A 51 4.29 1.71 29.16
C GLY A 51 5.13 1.33 27.92
N LYS A 52 4.50 1.12 26.76
CA LYS A 52 5.09 0.66 25.50
C LYS A 52 5.02 1.75 24.41
N ARG A 53 5.22 3.00 24.80
CA ARG A 53 6.19 3.84 24.10
C ARG A 53 7.53 3.80 24.82
N SER A 54 8.04 2.58 25.00
CA SER A 54 9.39 2.38 24.49
C SER A 54 9.32 2.89 23.05
N PHE A 55 10.05 3.95 22.70
CA PHE A 55 10.65 3.96 21.39
C PHE A 55 11.40 2.64 21.34
N THR A 56 10.76 1.55 20.93
CA THR A 56 11.47 0.36 20.55
C THR A 56 12.21 0.86 19.33
N SER A 57 13.45 1.32 19.56
CA SER A 57 14.51 1.15 18.59
C SER A 57 14.34 -0.28 18.15
N HIS A 58 13.62 -0.47 17.03
CA HIS A 58 13.39 -1.79 16.48
C HIS A 58 14.81 -2.30 16.29
N ASN A 59 15.22 -3.26 17.11
CA ASN A 59 16.61 -3.67 17.17
C ASN A 59 16.83 -4.50 15.91
N VAL A 60 17.13 -3.88 14.79
CA VAL A 60 17.31 -4.62 13.55
C VAL A 60 18.68 -5.28 13.60
N THR A 61 18.77 -6.52 13.14
CA THR A 61 20.05 -7.21 13.00
C THR A 61 20.74 -6.83 11.69
N ASP A 62 22.07 -6.87 11.69
CA ASP A 62 22.82 -6.91 10.45
C ASP A 62 22.62 -8.24 9.71
N GLU A 63 23.35 -8.44 8.61
CA GLU A 63 23.24 -9.63 7.76
C GLU A 63 23.77 -10.89 8.46
N ASP A 64 24.64 -10.73 9.47
CA ASP A 64 25.22 -11.80 10.27
C ASP A 64 24.39 -12.12 11.53
N GLY A 65 23.23 -11.48 11.71
CA GLY A 65 22.33 -11.70 12.83
C GLY A 65 22.72 -10.96 14.11
N LYS A 66 23.69 -10.04 14.07
CA LYS A 66 24.08 -9.24 15.22
C LYS A 66 23.20 -7.99 15.33
N VAL A 67 22.68 -7.76 16.53
CA VAL A 67 21.80 -6.62 16.81
C VAL A 67 22.55 -5.30 16.64
N LEU A 68 22.02 -4.42 15.80
CA LEU A 68 22.55 -3.07 15.58
C LEU A 68 22.09 -2.15 16.70
N ARG A 69 23.05 -1.59 17.45
CA ARG A 69 22.79 -0.63 18.54
C ARG A 69 23.13 0.81 18.16
N ASP A 70 24.01 0.99 17.17
CA ASP A 70 24.36 2.31 16.67
C ASP A 70 23.25 2.83 15.74
N PRO A 71 22.68 4.02 15.99
CA PRO A 71 21.63 4.59 15.15
C PRO A 71 22.03 4.78 13.69
N THR A 72 23.31 5.02 13.41
CA THR A 72 23.84 5.19 12.05
C THR A 72 23.85 3.88 11.29
N PHE A 73 24.39 2.81 11.90
CA PHE A 73 24.36 1.48 11.28
C PHE A 73 22.92 0.97 11.12
N PHE A 74 22.04 1.30 12.07
CA PHE A 74 20.61 1.01 11.97
C PHE A 74 19.96 1.68 10.74
N ARG A 75 20.22 2.97 10.49
CA ARG A 75 19.71 3.69 9.31
C ARG A 75 20.29 3.15 8.00
N GLN A 76 21.58 2.85 7.97
CA GLN A 76 22.23 2.24 6.81
C GLN A 76 21.66 0.85 6.50
N ARG A 77 21.34 0.06 7.54
CA ARG A 77 20.73 -1.26 7.38
C ARG A 77 19.36 -1.18 6.69
N TRP A 78 18.56 -0.16 7.03
CA TRP A 78 17.29 0.12 6.36
C TRP A 78 17.46 0.59 4.92
N ALA A 79 18.37 1.52 4.65
CA ALA A 79 18.67 1.96 3.29
C ALA A 79 19.12 0.79 2.41
N ARG A 80 20.08 -0.02 2.89
CA ARG A 80 20.54 -1.22 2.16
C ARG A 80 19.42 -2.22 1.92
N TRP A 81 18.55 -2.46 2.91
CA TRP A 81 17.42 -3.36 2.76
C TRP A 81 16.47 -2.92 1.65
N PHE A 82 16.00 -1.67 1.69
CA PHE A 82 15.06 -1.17 0.69
C PHE A 82 15.72 -0.96 -0.67
N HIS A 83 17.00 -0.57 -0.71
CA HIS A 83 17.76 -0.52 -1.95
C HIS A 83 17.81 -1.91 -2.60
N LYS A 84 18.15 -2.96 -1.85
CA LYS A 84 18.12 -4.33 -2.39
C LYS A 84 16.71 -4.72 -2.84
N LEU A 85 15.70 -4.50 -1.99
CA LEU A 85 14.32 -4.86 -2.29
C LEU A 85 13.78 -4.19 -3.57
N LEU A 86 14.05 -2.90 -3.76
CA LEU A 86 13.49 -2.09 -4.85
C LEU A 86 14.42 -2.00 -6.07
N ASN A 87 15.49 -2.79 -6.10
CA ASN A 87 16.43 -2.89 -7.21
C ASN A 87 16.91 -4.35 -7.39
N THR A 88 16.10 -5.34 -7.01
CA THR A 88 16.43 -6.74 -7.28
C THR A 88 16.16 -7.01 -8.75
N GLU A 89 17.09 -7.65 -9.48
CA GLU A 89 16.80 -8.03 -10.86
C GLU A 89 15.67 -9.06 -10.89
N SER A 90 14.61 -8.78 -11.65
CA SER A 90 13.56 -9.76 -11.92
C SER A 90 14.19 -10.96 -12.65
N PRO A 91 13.98 -12.21 -12.19
CA PRO A 91 14.48 -13.37 -12.91
C PRO A 91 13.89 -13.38 -14.33
N THR A 92 14.77 -13.39 -15.34
CA THR A 92 14.49 -13.53 -16.79
C THR A 92 13.06 -13.13 -17.18
N ILE A 93 12.84 -11.83 -17.37
CA ILE A 93 11.57 -11.34 -17.92
C ILE A 93 11.48 -11.83 -19.37
N ASP A 94 10.43 -12.60 -19.67
CA ASP A 94 10.03 -12.80 -21.05
C ASP A 94 9.53 -11.47 -21.59
N LEU A 95 10.36 -10.78 -22.38
CA LEU A 95 10.02 -9.50 -23.01
C LEU A 95 8.78 -9.60 -23.92
N HIS A 96 8.40 -10.81 -24.33
CA HIS A 96 7.21 -11.06 -25.14
C HIS A 96 5.99 -11.44 -24.28
N ALA A 97 6.10 -11.45 -22.95
CA ALA A 97 4.97 -11.73 -22.06
C ALA A 97 3.82 -10.74 -22.28
N ALA A 98 4.14 -9.46 -22.50
CA ALA A 98 3.15 -8.44 -22.84
C ALA A 98 2.47 -8.68 -24.19
N ASP A 99 3.08 -9.44 -25.11
CA ASP A 99 2.48 -9.72 -26.42
C ASP A 99 1.29 -10.67 -26.34
N LYS A 100 1.23 -11.48 -25.28
CA LYS A 100 0.12 -12.37 -24.96
C LYS A 100 -1.09 -11.60 -24.39
N VAL A 101 -0.89 -10.36 -23.94
CA VAL A 101 -1.96 -9.52 -23.41
C VAL A 101 -2.82 -9.00 -24.56
N THR A 102 -4.14 -9.10 -24.38
CA THR A 102 -5.13 -8.54 -25.31
C THR A 102 -4.81 -7.08 -25.60
N ARG A 103 -4.98 -6.67 -26.86
CA ARG A 103 -4.67 -5.30 -27.30
C ARG A 103 -5.95 -4.49 -27.45
N TRP A 104 -6.07 -3.43 -26.67
CA TRP A 104 -7.13 -2.43 -26.78
C TRP A 104 -6.72 -1.30 -27.74
N PRO A 105 -7.70 -0.66 -28.41
CA PRO A 105 -7.46 0.56 -29.16
C PRO A 105 -6.94 1.68 -28.26
N THR A 106 -6.05 2.52 -28.80
CA THR A 106 -5.52 3.68 -28.08
C THR A 106 -6.64 4.67 -27.74
N CYS A 107 -6.78 5.01 -26.46
CA CYS A 107 -7.75 5.99 -25.99
C CYS A 107 -7.15 7.39 -26.01
N VAL A 108 -7.18 8.02 -27.19
CA VAL A 108 -6.62 9.37 -27.42
C VAL A 108 -7.07 10.42 -26.38
N PRO A 109 -8.34 10.48 -25.93
CA PRO A 109 -8.75 11.49 -24.94
C PRO A 109 -8.03 11.42 -23.59
N LEU A 110 -7.36 10.31 -23.26
CA LEU A 110 -6.53 10.25 -22.04
C LEU A 110 -5.33 11.23 -22.11
N ASP A 111 -4.87 11.58 -23.32
CA ASP A 111 -3.76 12.51 -23.55
C ASP A 111 -4.14 13.99 -23.50
N ASP A 112 -5.43 14.31 -23.37
CA ASP A 112 -5.90 15.70 -23.28
C ASP A 112 -5.20 16.44 -22.14
N ILE A 113 -4.98 17.75 -22.28
CA ILE A 113 -4.33 18.54 -21.22
C ILE A 113 -5.22 18.49 -19.96
N PRO A 114 -4.66 18.26 -18.75
CA PRO A 114 -5.40 18.36 -17.50
C PRO A 114 -6.13 19.69 -17.40
N SER A 115 -7.45 19.65 -17.25
CA SER A 115 -8.26 20.85 -17.10
C SER A 115 -8.11 21.45 -15.70
N LEU A 116 -8.42 22.74 -15.56
CA LEU A 116 -8.45 23.41 -14.26
C LEU A 116 -9.42 22.70 -13.30
N LEU A 117 -10.58 22.25 -13.81
CA LEU A 117 -11.60 21.55 -13.04
C LEU A 117 -11.09 20.22 -12.48
N GLU A 118 -10.39 19.42 -13.28
CA GLU A 118 -9.83 18.14 -12.80
C GLU A 118 -8.79 18.35 -11.71
N VAL A 119 -7.95 19.39 -11.84
CA VAL A 119 -6.98 19.76 -10.81
C VAL A 119 -7.71 20.23 -9.55
N GLU A 120 -8.73 21.07 -9.69
CA GLU A 120 -9.57 21.55 -8.59
C GLU A 120 -10.22 20.40 -7.81
N GLU A 121 -10.83 19.45 -8.52
CA GLU A 121 -11.43 18.25 -7.93
C GLU A 121 -10.38 17.39 -7.22
N ALA A 122 -9.23 17.18 -7.85
CA ALA A 122 -8.14 16.43 -7.24
C ALA A 122 -7.60 17.09 -5.96
N VAL A 123 -7.52 18.44 -5.90
CA VAL A 123 -7.16 19.18 -4.67
C VAL A 123 -8.26 19.04 -3.61
N ARG A 124 -9.53 19.19 -4.01
CA ARG A 124 -10.68 19.10 -3.10
C ARG A 124 -10.75 17.74 -2.39
N GLU A 125 -10.49 16.65 -3.13
CA GLU A 125 -10.51 15.28 -2.62
C GLU A 125 -9.31 14.89 -1.75
N MET A 126 -8.30 15.76 -1.61
CA MET A 126 -7.17 15.47 -0.74
C MET A 126 -7.62 15.21 0.70
N VAL A 127 -6.94 14.32 1.41
CA VAL A 127 -7.28 14.00 2.80
C VAL A 127 -6.39 14.81 3.74
N ASN A 128 -7.01 15.50 4.69
CA ASN A 128 -6.31 16.29 5.69
C ASN A 128 -5.53 15.39 6.66
N ARG A 129 -4.48 15.93 7.28
CA ARG A 129 -3.63 15.27 8.29
C ARG A 129 -2.93 14.02 7.78
N LYS A 130 -2.77 13.90 6.45
CA LYS A 130 -1.87 12.91 5.86
C LYS A 130 -0.42 13.26 6.20
N ALA A 131 0.42 12.24 6.28
CA ALA A 131 1.85 12.45 6.45
C ALA A 131 2.44 13.12 5.21
N VAL A 132 3.37 14.06 5.46
CA VAL A 132 4.04 14.85 4.44
C VAL A 132 5.09 14.05 3.68
N GLY A 133 5.35 14.46 2.44
CA GLY A 133 6.42 13.92 1.61
C GLY A 133 7.79 14.50 1.97
N PRO A 134 8.81 14.32 1.10
CA PRO A 134 10.15 14.89 1.32
C PRO A 134 10.22 16.43 1.35
N ASP A 135 9.16 17.10 0.87
CA ASP A 135 9.01 18.56 0.85
C ASP A 135 8.47 19.13 2.17
N ASP A 136 8.06 18.25 3.11
CA ASP A 136 7.47 18.61 4.40
C ASP A 136 6.21 19.51 4.29
N LEU A 137 5.57 19.58 3.11
CA LEU A 137 4.37 20.37 2.87
C LEU A 137 3.11 19.54 3.15
N PRO A 138 2.21 19.97 4.05
CA PRO A 138 0.95 19.29 4.30
C PRO A 138 -0.09 19.59 3.23
N ALA A 139 -1.01 18.63 3.05
CA ALA A 139 -2.10 18.69 2.08
C ALA A 139 -2.97 19.95 2.24
N GLU A 140 -3.14 20.40 3.47
CA GLU A 140 -3.93 21.57 3.85
C GLU A 140 -3.43 22.86 3.19
N LEU A 141 -2.11 23.01 2.97
CA LEU A 141 -1.59 24.20 2.29
C LEU A 141 -2.02 24.26 0.82
N ILE A 142 -2.05 23.11 0.14
CA ILE A 142 -2.51 23.02 -1.25
C ILE A 142 -4.03 23.27 -1.32
N LYS A 143 -4.79 22.85 -0.31
CA LYS A 143 -6.23 23.13 -0.26
C LYS A 143 -6.56 24.62 -0.15
N LEU A 144 -5.68 25.44 0.43
CA LEU A 144 -5.86 26.89 0.45
C LEU A 144 -5.87 27.50 -0.96
N PHE A 145 -5.39 26.78 -1.99
CA PHE A 145 -5.45 27.26 -3.37
C PHE A 145 -6.90 27.38 -3.88
N LEU A 146 -7.83 26.66 -3.25
CA LEU A 146 -9.26 26.74 -3.55
C LEU A 146 -9.94 27.98 -2.97
N ASP A 147 -9.28 28.69 -2.04
CA ASP A 147 -9.83 29.86 -1.38
C ASP A 147 -9.66 31.13 -2.24
N GLY A 148 -10.56 32.10 -2.06
CA GLY A 148 -10.45 33.41 -2.70
C GLY A 148 -10.76 33.40 -4.20
N ASP A 149 -9.94 34.10 -4.99
CA ASP A 149 -10.12 34.29 -6.43
C ASP A 149 -9.54 33.16 -7.29
N GLN A 150 -9.11 32.05 -6.67
CA GLN A 150 -8.44 30.91 -7.32
C GLN A 150 -7.16 31.27 -8.09
N GLY A 151 -6.51 32.41 -7.80
CA GLY A 151 -5.24 32.79 -8.43
C GLY A 151 -4.16 31.73 -8.24
N LEU A 152 -3.97 31.24 -7.00
CA LEU A 152 -3.01 30.19 -6.67
C LEU A 152 -3.34 28.86 -7.36
N LEU A 153 -4.61 28.50 -7.49
CA LEU A 153 -5.02 27.29 -8.21
C LEU A 153 -4.66 27.39 -9.70
N ARG A 154 -4.83 28.56 -10.32
CA ARG A 154 -4.45 28.79 -11.72
C ARG A 154 -2.94 28.69 -11.94
N GLU A 155 -2.14 29.25 -11.04
CA GLU A 155 -0.67 29.13 -11.10
C GLU A 155 -0.23 27.67 -10.91
N PHE A 156 -0.84 26.96 -9.97
CA PHE A 156 -0.57 25.54 -9.76
C PHE A 156 -1.01 24.70 -10.96
N HIS A 157 -2.18 24.99 -11.55
CA HIS A 157 -2.66 24.37 -12.79
C HIS A 157 -1.69 24.61 -13.95
N ALA A 158 -1.16 25.83 -14.12
CA ALA A 158 -0.15 26.13 -15.12
C ALA A 158 1.10 25.26 -14.94
N THR A 159 1.53 25.03 -13.69
CA THR A 159 2.64 24.12 -13.38
C THR A 159 2.31 22.67 -13.76
N VAL A 160 1.08 22.22 -13.47
CA VAL A 160 0.60 20.87 -13.87
C VAL A 160 0.58 20.72 -15.39
N VAL A 161 0.12 21.74 -16.12
CA VAL A 161 0.10 21.76 -17.59
C VAL A 161 1.52 21.74 -18.15
N ASP A 162 2.44 22.52 -17.59
CA ASP A 162 3.84 22.54 -18.01
C ASP A 162 4.49 21.15 -17.85
N VAL A 163 4.32 20.53 -16.68
CA VAL A 163 4.79 19.15 -16.44
C VAL A 163 4.13 18.14 -17.40
N TRP A 164 2.84 18.30 -17.69
CA TRP A 164 2.14 17.44 -18.65
C TRP A 164 2.69 17.58 -20.06
N GLN A 165 2.96 18.81 -20.51
CA GLN A 165 3.41 19.08 -21.87
C GLN A 165 4.87 18.65 -22.08
N THR A 166 5.75 19.02 -21.16
CA THR A 166 7.20 18.79 -21.25
C THR A 166 7.59 17.36 -20.88
N GLY A 167 6.89 16.77 -19.90
CA GLY A 167 7.32 15.53 -19.25
C GLY A 167 8.35 15.75 -18.13
N ASP A 168 8.76 16.99 -17.87
CA ASP A 168 9.79 17.33 -16.88
C ASP A 168 9.20 17.35 -15.46
N VAL A 169 9.04 16.16 -14.87
CA VAL A 169 8.52 16.02 -13.51
C VAL A 169 9.58 16.49 -12.48
N PRO A 170 9.28 17.47 -11.60
CA PRO A 170 10.21 17.93 -10.59
C PRO A 170 10.71 16.80 -9.70
N GLN A 171 12.01 16.79 -9.36
CA GLN A 171 12.60 15.72 -8.55
C GLN A 171 11.89 15.55 -7.19
N GLN A 172 11.42 16.65 -6.59
CA GLN A 172 10.66 16.64 -5.34
C GLN A 172 9.33 15.85 -5.45
N TRP A 173 8.73 15.77 -6.63
CA TRP A 173 7.51 15.00 -6.88
C TRP A 173 7.78 13.51 -7.12
N LYS A 174 9.02 13.18 -7.51
CA LYS A 174 9.47 11.81 -7.77
C LYS A 174 9.95 11.14 -6.49
N ASP A 175 10.78 11.84 -5.72
CA ASP A 175 11.43 11.31 -4.53
C ASP A 175 10.44 10.92 -3.42
N ALA A 176 10.80 9.92 -2.62
CA ALA A 176 9.96 9.44 -1.53
C ALA A 176 10.70 9.33 -0.19
N THR A 177 9.97 9.58 0.89
CA THR A 177 10.39 9.19 2.24
C THR A 177 9.65 7.92 2.64
N ILE A 178 10.37 6.83 2.86
CA ILE A 178 9.79 5.56 3.29
C ILE A 178 9.61 5.57 4.80
N LYS A 179 8.37 5.38 5.26
CA LYS A 179 8.08 5.07 6.66
C LYS A 179 7.93 3.55 6.82
N VAL A 180 8.69 2.97 7.73
CA VAL A 180 8.60 1.54 8.06
C VAL A 180 7.49 1.30 9.07
N LEU A 181 6.63 0.33 8.79
CA LEU A 181 5.57 -0.15 9.67
C LEU A 181 5.74 -1.63 9.93
N PHE A 182 5.81 -2.03 11.19
CA PHE A 182 5.88 -3.44 11.56
C PHE A 182 4.59 -4.16 11.14
N LYS A 183 4.71 -5.32 10.46
CA LYS A 183 3.58 -6.14 10.03
C LYS A 183 3.29 -7.25 11.03
N LYS A 184 4.18 -8.24 11.14
CA LYS A 184 4.10 -9.42 12.03
C LYS A 184 5.42 -10.21 12.00
N GLY A 185 5.70 -10.99 13.05
CA GLY A 185 6.88 -11.86 13.11
C GLY A 185 7.99 -11.29 13.98
N ASP A 186 9.25 -11.57 13.63
CA ASP A 186 10.39 -11.00 14.35
C ASP A 186 10.56 -9.51 14.03
N THR A 187 10.66 -8.69 15.08
CA THR A 187 10.92 -7.24 14.99
C THR A 187 12.37 -6.92 14.64
N MET A 188 13.26 -7.90 14.69
CA MET A 188 14.66 -7.75 14.36
C MET A 188 14.91 -7.89 12.85
N GLU A 189 13.96 -8.49 12.13
CA GLU A 189 14.06 -8.75 10.69
C GLU A 189 13.41 -7.64 9.84
N CYS A 190 14.19 -6.98 8.97
CA CYS A 190 13.66 -5.95 8.07
C CYS A 190 12.50 -6.44 7.19
N GLY A 191 12.50 -7.71 6.78
CA GLY A 191 11.46 -8.27 5.90
C GLY A 191 10.08 -8.40 6.53
N LYS A 192 9.97 -8.22 7.86
CA LYS A 192 8.70 -8.21 8.59
C LYS A 192 8.06 -6.83 8.69
N TYR A 193 8.66 -5.84 8.03
CA TYR A 193 8.17 -4.48 7.94
C TYR A 193 7.66 -4.18 6.53
N ARG A 194 6.68 -3.27 6.47
CA ARG A 194 6.18 -2.68 5.24
C ARG A 194 6.72 -1.26 5.12
N GLY A 195 7.30 -0.93 3.98
CA GLY A 195 7.63 0.44 3.63
C GLY A 195 6.42 1.14 3.02
N ILE A 196 6.01 2.27 3.58
CA ILE A 196 5.05 3.18 2.94
C ILE A 196 5.83 4.37 2.39
N SER A 197 5.70 4.62 1.10
CA SER A 197 6.29 5.77 0.41
C SER A 197 5.45 7.01 0.64
N LEU A 198 6.00 7.97 1.38
CA LEU A 198 5.47 9.32 1.51
C LEU A 198 6.05 10.17 0.37
N VAL A 199 5.19 10.72 -0.46
CA VAL A 199 5.56 11.52 -1.65
C VAL A 199 4.91 12.91 -1.58
N ALA A 200 5.48 13.87 -2.30
CA ALA A 200 4.96 15.24 -2.33
C ALA A 200 3.48 15.28 -2.71
N HIS A 201 2.70 16.08 -1.97
CA HIS A 201 1.27 16.19 -2.21
C HIS A 201 0.96 16.86 -3.55
N ALA A 202 1.77 17.84 -3.97
CA ALA A 202 1.64 18.51 -5.27
C ALA A 202 1.69 17.52 -6.44
N GLY A 203 2.72 16.66 -6.51
CA GLY A 203 2.80 15.63 -7.55
C GLY A 203 1.67 14.60 -7.47
N ASN A 204 1.18 14.31 -6.25
CA ASN A 204 0.02 13.43 -6.04
C ASN A 204 -1.30 14.00 -6.59
N VAL A 205 -1.42 15.32 -6.78
CA VAL A 205 -2.59 15.93 -7.45
C VAL A 205 -2.62 15.53 -8.92
N LEU A 206 -1.50 15.68 -9.64
CA LEU A 206 -1.41 15.24 -11.03
C LEU A 206 -1.63 13.72 -11.16
N LEU A 207 -0.99 12.92 -10.30
CA LEU A 207 -1.21 11.47 -10.28
C LEU A 207 -2.66 11.08 -9.97
N LYS A 208 -3.39 11.91 -9.21
CA LYS A 208 -4.81 11.71 -8.95
C LYS A 208 -5.65 11.99 -10.19
N VAL A 209 -5.38 13.06 -10.93
CA VAL A 209 -6.03 13.33 -12.23
C VAL A 209 -5.82 12.16 -13.18
N VAL A 210 -4.57 11.69 -13.32
CA VAL A 210 -4.23 10.52 -14.14
C VAL A 210 -4.97 9.28 -13.68
N ALA A 211 -4.98 9.00 -12.38
CA ALA A 211 -5.66 7.84 -11.81
C ALA A 211 -7.18 7.88 -12.06
N THR A 212 -7.82 9.04 -11.92
CA THR A 212 -9.25 9.21 -12.16
C THR A 212 -9.60 8.95 -13.63
N ARG A 213 -8.87 9.56 -14.57
CA ARG A 213 -9.06 9.34 -16.01
C ARG A 213 -8.86 7.88 -16.41
N LEU A 214 -7.74 7.30 -15.99
CA LEU A 214 -7.39 5.92 -16.31
C LEU A 214 -8.38 4.94 -15.69
N SER A 215 -8.79 5.14 -14.43
CA SER A 215 -9.80 4.30 -13.78
C SER A 215 -11.13 4.34 -14.53
N HIS A 216 -11.61 5.52 -14.91
CA HIS A 216 -12.87 5.66 -15.66
C HIS A 216 -12.80 4.91 -17.00
N TYR A 217 -11.68 5.08 -17.73
CA TYR A 217 -11.43 4.34 -18.97
C TYR A 217 -11.43 2.82 -18.76
N CYS A 218 -10.70 2.33 -17.76
CA CYS A 218 -10.60 0.90 -17.50
C CYS A 218 -11.93 0.24 -17.10
N GLU A 219 -12.77 0.96 -16.34
CA GLU A 219 -14.12 0.49 -16.01
C GLU A 219 -15.04 0.52 -17.24
N ARG A 220 -15.00 1.58 -18.05
CA ARG A 220 -15.84 1.74 -19.24
C ARG A 220 -15.56 0.67 -20.30
N GLU A 221 -14.29 0.36 -20.55
CA GLU A 221 -13.88 -0.61 -21.57
C GLU A 221 -13.81 -2.06 -21.04
N GLY A 222 -14.10 -2.29 -19.75
CA GLY A 222 -14.01 -3.61 -19.14
C GLY A 222 -12.59 -4.21 -19.15
N ILE A 223 -11.57 -3.37 -19.00
CA ILE A 223 -10.16 -3.83 -18.98
C ILE A 223 -9.87 -4.64 -17.71
N LEU A 224 -10.46 -4.24 -16.58
CA LEU A 224 -10.32 -4.95 -15.31
C LEU A 224 -11.36 -6.08 -15.22
N PRO A 225 -10.94 -7.35 -15.02
CA PRO A 225 -11.84 -8.50 -14.95
C PRO A 225 -12.88 -8.36 -13.84
N GLU A 226 -14.07 -8.95 -14.01
CA GLU A 226 -15.16 -8.88 -13.04
C GLU A 226 -14.79 -9.53 -11.70
N GLU A 227 -13.91 -10.52 -11.74
CA GLU A 227 -13.41 -11.28 -10.59
C GLU A 227 -12.43 -10.46 -9.73
N GLN A 228 -11.96 -9.31 -10.22
CA GLN A 228 -11.03 -8.44 -9.50
C GLN A 228 -11.76 -7.28 -8.84
N SER A 229 -11.94 -7.30 -7.52
CA SER A 229 -12.64 -6.23 -6.76
C SER A 229 -11.74 -5.26 -5.99
N GLY A 230 -10.47 -5.60 -5.76
CA GLY A 230 -9.58 -4.77 -4.93
C GLY A 230 -9.37 -3.38 -5.52
N PHE A 231 -9.45 -2.34 -4.69
CA PHE A 231 -9.16 -0.93 -5.06
C PHE A 231 -9.97 -0.39 -6.26
N ARG A 232 -11.16 -0.94 -6.52
CA ARG A 232 -12.06 -0.47 -7.59
C ARG A 232 -13.26 0.28 -7.02
N PRO A 233 -13.74 1.35 -7.70
CA PRO A 233 -14.97 2.03 -7.32
C PRO A 233 -16.15 1.05 -7.27
N HIS A 234 -17.05 1.24 -6.32
CA HIS A 234 -18.29 0.46 -6.17
C HIS A 234 -18.11 -1.06 -5.97
N ARG A 235 -16.90 -1.51 -5.63
CA ARG A 235 -16.59 -2.90 -5.29
C ARG A 235 -16.02 -3.00 -3.88
N SER A 236 -16.22 -4.15 -3.27
CA SER A 236 -15.82 -4.43 -1.88
C SER A 236 -15.43 -5.88 -1.70
N THR A 237 -14.87 -6.19 -0.52
CA THR A 237 -14.60 -7.57 -0.12
C THR A 237 -15.88 -8.38 0.07
N LEU A 238 -17.04 -7.73 0.26
CA LEU A 238 -18.33 -8.41 0.39
C LEU A 238 -18.78 -9.05 -0.92
N ASP A 239 -18.48 -8.43 -2.07
CA ASP A 239 -18.84 -8.96 -3.38
C ASP A 239 -18.11 -10.29 -3.65
N MET A 240 -16.82 -10.35 -3.31
CA MET A 240 -16.01 -11.56 -3.43
C MET A 240 -16.43 -12.63 -2.42
N LEU A 241 -16.77 -12.24 -1.19
CA LEU A 241 -17.32 -13.16 -0.19
C LEU A 241 -18.64 -13.78 -0.67
N PHE A 242 -19.53 -12.95 -1.24
CA PHE A 242 -20.78 -13.40 -1.81
C PHE A 242 -20.56 -14.41 -2.95
N ALA A 243 -19.64 -14.13 -3.88
CA ALA A 243 -19.31 -15.03 -4.97
C ALA A 243 -18.84 -16.41 -4.47
N ILE A 244 -17.93 -16.44 -3.49
CA ILE A 244 -17.45 -17.70 -2.88
C ILE A 244 -18.59 -18.45 -2.19
N GLN A 245 -19.46 -17.75 -1.45
CA GLN A 245 -20.62 -18.38 -0.80
C GLN A 245 -21.59 -18.99 -1.82
N ARG A 246 -21.88 -18.28 -2.92
CA ARG A 246 -22.73 -18.80 -4.00
C ARG A 246 -22.13 -20.04 -4.66
N LEU A 247 -20.82 -20.05 -4.92
CA LEU A 247 -20.11 -21.21 -5.48
C LEU A 247 -20.21 -22.41 -4.53
N HIS A 248 -20.02 -22.20 -3.22
CA HIS A 248 -20.14 -23.26 -2.23
C HIS A 248 -21.57 -23.83 -2.15
N GLU A 249 -22.60 -22.98 -2.13
CA GLU A 249 -24.00 -23.42 -2.11
C GLU A 249 -24.38 -24.20 -3.37
N LEU A 250 -23.96 -23.73 -4.54
CA LEU A 250 -24.22 -24.40 -5.81
C LEU A 250 -23.56 -25.77 -5.86
N ALA A 251 -22.32 -25.87 -5.37
CA ALA A 251 -21.59 -27.13 -5.28
C ALA A 251 -22.27 -28.13 -4.36
N ARG A 252 -22.77 -27.69 -3.21
CA ARG A 252 -23.56 -28.53 -2.30
C ARG A 252 -24.86 -29.00 -2.96
N LYS A 253 -25.58 -28.11 -3.64
CA LYS A 253 -26.82 -28.46 -4.35
C LYS A 253 -26.58 -29.48 -5.47
N LYS A 254 -25.44 -29.38 -6.15
CA LYS A 254 -25.05 -30.29 -7.25
C LYS A 254 -24.24 -31.50 -6.78
N SER A 255 -24.04 -31.69 -5.48
CA SER A 255 -23.17 -32.74 -4.91
C SER A 255 -21.79 -32.80 -5.56
N THR A 256 -21.23 -31.66 -5.95
CA THR A 256 -19.93 -31.53 -6.61
C THR A 256 -18.90 -31.05 -5.60
N ALA A 257 -17.68 -31.59 -5.66
CA ALA A 257 -16.58 -31.11 -4.82
C ALA A 257 -16.10 -29.74 -5.32
N VAL A 258 -15.82 -28.82 -4.40
CA VAL A 258 -15.16 -27.54 -4.68
C VAL A 258 -13.87 -27.47 -3.86
N PHE A 259 -12.81 -27.06 -4.54
CA PHE A 259 -11.50 -26.79 -3.95
C PHE A 259 -11.21 -25.30 -4.08
N ALA A 260 -10.62 -24.71 -3.05
CA ALA A 260 -10.19 -23.32 -3.05
C ALA A 260 -8.68 -23.27 -2.84
N CYS A 261 -7.99 -22.50 -3.68
CA CYS A 261 -6.57 -22.19 -3.54
C CYS A 261 -6.42 -20.70 -3.23
N PHE A 262 -5.70 -20.38 -2.15
CA PHE A 262 -5.42 -19.00 -1.76
C PHE A 262 -3.96 -18.70 -2.07
N VAL A 263 -3.72 -17.72 -2.94
CA VAL A 263 -2.38 -17.29 -3.36
C VAL A 263 -2.15 -15.87 -2.84
N ASP A 264 -1.06 -15.67 -2.10
CA ASP A 264 -0.62 -14.35 -1.64
C ASP A 264 0.71 -13.99 -2.31
N LEU A 265 0.73 -12.84 -2.98
CA LEU A 265 1.93 -12.36 -3.66
C LEU A 265 2.88 -11.70 -2.65
N THR A 266 4.08 -12.26 -2.53
CA THR A 266 5.11 -11.71 -1.64
C THR A 266 5.58 -10.36 -2.17
N LYS A 267 5.40 -9.30 -1.37
CA LYS A 267 5.87 -7.93 -1.69
C LYS A 267 5.39 -7.42 -3.06
N ALA A 268 4.12 -7.70 -3.37
CA ALA A 268 3.53 -7.50 -4.69
C ALA A 268 3.75 -6.11 -5.35
N TYR A 269 3.73 -5.03 -4.57
CA TYR A 269 4.00 -3.67 -5.10
C TYR A 269 5.49 -3.44 -5.37
N ASP A 270 6.36 -3.98 -4.52
CA ASP A 270 7.80 -3.80 -4.60
C ASP A 270 8.41 -4.59 -5.78
N SER A 271 7.76 -5.69 -6.18
CA SER A 271 8.21 -6.61 -7.23
C SER A 271 7.66 -6.31 -8.63
N VAL A 272 6.82 -5.28 -8.81
CA VAL A 272 6.29 -4.95 -10.15
C VAL A 272 7.43 -4.52 -11.06
N ASP A 273 7.59 -5.24 -12.16
CA ASP A 273 8.50 -4.83 -13.22
C ASP A 273 7.93 -3.63 -13.99
N ARG A 274 8.71 -2.55 -14.05
CA ARG A 274 8.25 -1.28 -14.62
C ARG A 274 8.19 -1.34 -16.14
N ASP A 275 9.17 -1.96 -16.79
CA ASP A 275 9.22 -2.03 -18.25
C ASP A 275 8.07 -2.88 -18.79
N LEU A 276 7.84 -4.04 -18.17
CA LEU A 276 6.68 -4.87 -18.48
C LEU A 276 5.35 -4.14 -18.20
N LEU A 277 5.27 -3.37 -17.10
CA LEU A 277 4.09 -2.54 -16.82
C LEU A 277 3.86 -1.50 -17.92
N TRP A 278 4.88 -0.83 -18.44
CA TRP A 278 4.73 0.15 -19.52
C TRP A 278 4.18 -0.49 -20.79
N ASP A 279 4.64 -1.69 -21.11
CA ASP A 279 4.16 -2.46 -22.25
C ASP A 279 2.71 -2.92 -22.06
N VAL A 280 2.35 -3.37 -20.84
CA VAL A 280 0.96 -3.69 -20.47
C VAL A 280 0.04 -2.48 -20.63
N LEU A 281 0.43 -1.30 -20.13
CA LEU A 281 -0.37 -0.08 -20.28
C LEU A 281 -0.56 0.30 -21.75
N ARG A 282 0.49 0.15 -22.58
CA ARG A 282 0.41 0.39 -24.02
C ARG A 282 -0.56 -0.60 -24.69
N ARG A 283 -0.54 -1.88 -24.29
CA ARG A 283 -1.46 -2.92 -24.75
C ARG A 283 -2.91 -2.63 -24.34
N PHE A 284 -3.11 -2.08 -23.15
CA PHE A 284 -4.41 -1.59 -22.68
C PHE A 284 -4.84 -0.26 -23.28
N GLY A 285 -4.19 0.23 -24.33
CA GLY A 285 -4.65 1.41 -25.05
C GLY A 285 -4.32 2.74 -24.35
N VAL A 286 -3.46 2.75 -23.32
CA VAL A 286 -2.98 4.00 -22.73
C VAL A 286 -2.11 4.73 -23.76
N PRO A 287 -2.47 5.98 -24.12
CA PRO A 287 -1.75 6.72 -25.14
C PRO A 287 -0.36 7.22 -24.67
N PRO A 288 0.52 7.60 -25.62
CA PRO A 288 1.93 7.87 -25.32
C PRO A 288 2.19 8.99 -24.32
N LYS A 289 1.40 10.08 -24.31
CA LYS A 289 1.69 11.21 -23.40
C LYS A 289 1.38 10.87 -21.95
N MET A 290 0.21 10.30 -21.67
CA MET A 290 -0.14 9.82 -20.33
C MET A 290 0.87 8.77 -19.86
N LEU A 291 1.25 7.83 -20.72
CA LEU A 291 2.26 6.81 -20.40
C LEU A 291 3.61 7.45 -20.06
N ALA A 292 4.05 8.45 -20.83
CA ALA A 292 5.28 9.19 -20.56
C ALA A 292 5.23 9.90 -19.21
N VAL A 293 4.15 10.58 -18.87
CA VAL A 293 3.98 11.22 -17.56
C VAL A 293 4.08 10.19 -16.42
N ILE A 294 3.36 9.06 -16.53
CA ILE A 294 3.43 7.98 -15.54
C ILE A 294 4.86 7.46 -15.39
N ARG A 295 5.57 7.28 -16.50
CA ARG A 295 6.96 6.80 -16.53
C ARG A 295 7.93 7.81 -15.90
N HIS A 296 7.84 9.09 -16.26
CA HIS A 296 8.70 10.16 -15.72
C HIS A 296 8.57 10.33 -14.20
N PHE A 297 7.42 10.00 -13.63
CA PHE A 297 7.23 9.95 -12.19
C PHE A 297 8.01 8.82 -11.47
N HIS A 298 8.48 7.81 -12.22
CA HIS A 298 9.26 6.68 -11.70
C HIS A 298 10.74 6.76 -12.11
N GLU A 299 11.08 7.47 -13.19
CA GLU A 299 12.45 7.65 -13.67
C GLU A 299 13.31 8.53 -12.75
N GLY A 300 14.50 8.04 -12.42
CA GLY A 300 15.44 8.75 -11.54
C GLY A 300 14.91 8.97 -10.12
N MET A 301 13.90 8.21 -9.71
CA MET A 301 13.35 8.26 -8.36
C MET A 301 14.40 7.87 -7.33
N ARG A 302 14.48 8.64 -6.24
CA ARG A 302 15.25 8.27 -5.05
C ARG A 302 14.33 8.09 -3.85
N ALA A 303 14.76 7.26 -2.91
CA ALA A 303 14.10 7.09 -1.64
C ALA A 303 15.09 7.19 -0.47
N ARG A 304 14.58 7.56 0.70
CA ARG A 304 15.27 7.47 1.98
C ARG A 304 14.31 6.94 3.04
N VAL A 305 14.82 6.30 4.08
CA VAL A 305 13.98 5.76 5.15
C VAL A 305 13.94 6.72 6.33
N ARG A 306 12.74 7.02 6.84
CA ARG A 306 12.54 7.79 8.07
C ARG A 306 12.40 6.85 9.27
N THR A 307 13.35 6.94 10.19
CA THR A 307 13.35 6.16 11.43
C THR A 307 12.44 6.77 12.49
N ASP A 308 12.16 6.03 13.56
CA ASP A 308 11.19 6.45 14.59
C ASP A 308 11.68 7.65 15.42
N ASP A 309 12.99 7.85 15.51
CA ASP A 309 13.64 9.04 16.09
C ASP A 309 13.49 10.31 15.22
N GLY A 310 12.81 10.21 14.08
CA GLY A 310 12.60 11.31 13.15
C GLY A 310 13.77 11.59 12.21
N GLN A 311 14.86 10.83 12.31
CA GLN A 311 16.03 10.93 11.45
C GLN A 311 15.84 10.18 10.13
N TYR A 312 16.74 10.42 9.19
CA TYR A 312 16.69 9.86 7.85
C TYR A 312 17.94 9.05 7.53
N SER A 313 17.76 7.95 6.79
CA SER A 313 18.87 7.29 6.11
C SER A 313 19.42 8.14 4.97
N GLU A 314 20.52 7.69 4.38
CA GLU A 314 20.97 8.17 3.07
C GLU A 314 19.92 7.90 1.98
N TRP A 315 20.03 8.69 0.90
CA TRP A 315 19.25 8.50 -0.30
C TRP A 315 19.79 7.33 -1.11
N PHE A 316 18.90 6.57 -1.73
CA PHE A 316 19.24 5.50 -2.65
C PHE A 316 18.30 5.52 -3.87
N GLY A 317 18.78 5.01 -5.01
CA GLY A 317 17.97 4.92 -6.23
C GLY A 317 16.90 3.84 -6.15
N VAL A 318 15.78 4.03 -6.86
CA VAL A 318 14.66 3.09 -6.91
C VAL A 318 14.37 2.70 -8.37
N GLY A 319 14.78 1.50 -8.75
CA GLY A 319 14.67 0.97 -10.12
C GLY A 319 13.40 0.17 -10.39
N GLN A 320 12.83 -0.51 -9.39
CA GLN A 320 11.68 -1.39 -9.54
C GLN A 320 10.52 -1.00 -8.62
N GLY A 321 9.35 -1.57 -8.90
CA GLY A 321 8.20 -1.52 -8.03
C GLY A 321 7.44 -0.19 -8.09
N LEU A 322 6.32 -0.18 -7.39
CA LEU A 322 5.39 0.93 -7.31
C LEU A 322 5.49 1.65 -5.96
N ARG A 323 5.22 2.95 -5.96
CA ARG A 323 5.26 3.79 -4.76
C ARG A 323 4.05 3.53 -3.88
N LEU A 324 4.17 2.57 -2.96
CA LEU A 324 3.08 2.23 -2.03
C LEU A 324 2.70 3.45 -1.18
N GLY A 325 1.55 4.06 -1.46
CA GLY A 325 1.08 5.28 -0.81
C GLY A 325 0.78 6.44 -1.76
N CYS A 326 1.20 6.36 -3.04
CA CYS A 326 0.75 7.31 -4.05
C CYS A 326 -0.64 6.94 -4.60
N ASN A 327 -1.37 7.93 -5.10
CA ASN A 327 -2.76 7.75 -5.55
C ASN A 327 -2.91 6.81 -6.76
N LEU A 328 -1.84 6.65 -7.55
CA LEU A 328 -1.85 5.87 -8.80
C LEU A 328 -1.41 4.40 -8.59
N ALA A 329 -0.65 4.10 -7.53
CA ALA A 329 0.00 2.80 -7.37
C ALA A 329 -0.98 1.62 -7.38
N SER A 330 -2.12 1.73 -6.69
CA SER A 330 -3.10 0.64 -6.62
C SER A 330 -3.76 0.34 -7.97
N LEU A 331 -4.00 1.36 -8.79
CA LEU A 331 -4.53 1.18 -10.14
C LEU A 331 -3.50 0.52 -11.07
N LEU A 332 -2.23 0.96 -11.02
CA LEU A 332 -1.16 0.33 -11.80
C LEU A 332 -0.96 -1.13 -11.43
N PHE A 333 -0.97 -1.43 -10.13
CA PHE A 333 -0.90 -2.82 -9.67
C PHE A 333 -2.09 -3.64 -10.17
N ASN A 334 -3.30 -3.08 -10.10
CA ASN A 334 -4.50 -3.76 -10.60
C ASN A 334 -4.42 -4.08 -12.09
N LEU A 335 -3.91 -3.16 -12.91
CA LEU A 335 -3.75 -3.36 -14.34
C LEU A 335 -2.67 -4.40 -14.64
N PHE A 336 -1.54 -4.34 -13.95
CA PHE A 336 -0.50 -5.35 -14.06
C PHE A 336 -1.04 -6.75 -13.71
N PHE A 337 -1.77 -6.86 -12.61
CA PHE A 337 -2.36 -8.12 -12.16
C PHE A 337 -3.45 -8.62 -13.12
N ALA A 338 -4.28 -7.73 -13.67
CA ALA A 338 -5.26 -8.08 -14.70
C ALA A 338 -4.57 -8.68 -15.94
N ALA A 339 -3.48 -8.09 -16.41
CA ALA A 339 -2.70 -8.63 -17.53
C ALA A 339 -2.12 -10.01 -17.20
N MET A 340 -1.55 -10.19 -16.00
CA MET A 340 -1.07 -11.49 -15.53
C MET A 340 -2.20 -12.54 -15.53
N LEU A 341 -3.38 -12.20 -15.01
CA LEU A 341 -4.53 -13.10 -14.99
C LEU A 341 -5.00 -13.48 -16.41
N MET A 342 -5.04 -12.52 -17.34
CA MET A 342 -5.41 -12.79 -18.74
C MET A 342 -4.47 -13.81 -19.38
N VAL A 343 -3.16 -13.65 -19.17
CA VAL A 343 -2.15 -14.58 -19.69
C VAL A 343 -2.28 -15.95 -19.02
N ALA A 344 -2.39 -15.98 -17.70
CA ALA A 344 -2.50 -17.23 -16.93
C ALA A 344 -3.74 -18.04 -17.32
N VAL A 345 -4.90 -17.39 -17.48
CA VAL A 345 -6.14 -18.05 -17.91
C VAL A 345 -6.00 -18.58 -19.34
N ALA A 346 -5.46 -17.77 -20.26
CA ALA A 346 -5.26 -18.19 -21.65
C ALA A 346 -4.25 -19.34 -21.80
N GLU A 347 -3.26 -19.44 -20.91
CA GLU A 347 -2.33 -20.58 -20.85
C GLU A 347 -2.96 -21.80 -20.20
N PHE A 348 -3.74 -21.63 -19.14
CA PHE A 348 -4.47 -22.71 -18.49
C PHE A 348 -5.47 -23.39 -19.41
N ASP A 349 -6.19 -22.61 -20.24
CA ASP A 349 -7.13 -23.15 -21.23
C ASP A 349 -6.43 -23.99 -22.32
N LYS A 350 -5.13 -23.73 -22.58
CA LYS A 350 -4.31 -24.51 -23.52
C LYS A 350 -3.73 -25.77 -22.89
N ASP A 351 -3.18 -25.66 -21.69
CA ASP A 351 -2.68 -26.78 -20.91
C ASP A 351 -2.97 -26.57 -19.41
N PRO A 352 -3.95 -27.27 -18.84
CA PRO A 352 -4.28 -27.18 -17.42
C PRO A 352 -3.13 -27.54 -16.47
N LYS A 353 -2.08 -28.22 -16.96
CA LYS A 353 -0.89 -28.56 -16.16
C LYS A 353 -0.02 -27.34 -15.85
N VAL A 354 -0.14 -26.25 -16.61
CA VAL A 354 0.61 -24.99 -16.38
C VAL A 354 0.38 -24.44 -14.96
N MET A 355 -0.79 -24.67 -14.36
CA MET A 355 -1.05 -24.27 -12.97
C MET A 355 -0.17 -25.00 -11.95
N ALA A 356 0.27 -26.23 -12.23
CA ALA A 356 1.21 -26.95 -11.37
C ALA A 356 2.63 -26.35 -11.44
N ASP A 357 2.97 -25.71 -12.56
CA ASP A 357 4.26 -25.03 -12.75
C ASP A 357 4.23 -23.59 -12.22
N MET A 358 3.08 -22.90 -12.31
CA MET A 358 2.87 -21.54 -11.78
C MET A 358 2.71 -21.49 -10.26
N VAL A 359 2.24 -22.57 -9.64
CA VAL A 359 2.09 -22.70 -8.19
C VAL A 359 3.02 -23.80 -7.70
N LYS A 360 4.21 -23.44 -7.21
CA LYS A 360 5.01 -24.38 -6.41
C LYS A 360 4.29 -24.62 -5.09
N ILE A 361 3.41 -25.61 -5.07
CA ILE A 361 2.77 -26.08 -3.84
C ILE A 361 3.84 -26.82 -3.02
N LYS A 362 4.48 -26.12 -2.07
CA LYS A 362 5.26 -26.76 -1.01
C LYS A 362 4.27 -27.30 0.02
N THR A 363 3.81 -28.53 -0.18
CA THR A 363 2.99 -29.22 0.82
C THR A 363 3.90 -29.67 1.97
N GLN A 364 3.97 -28.91 3.07
CA GLN A 364 4.42 -29.46 4.35
C GLN A 364 3.21 -30.04 5.07
N VAL A 365 3.15 -31.37 5.14
CA VAL A 365 2.13 -32.07 5.92
C VAL A 365 2.64 -32.21 7.36
N GLU A 366 2.28 -31.29 8.25
CA GLU A 366 2.46 -31.50 9.69
C GLU A 366 1.30 -32.32 10.25
N TYR A 367 1.60 -33.55 10.68
CA TYR A 367 0.66 -34.38 11.44
C TYR A 367 0.68 -33.99 12.92
N THR A 368 -0.18 -33.08 13.36
CA THR A 368 -0.45 -32.89 14.79
C THR A 368 -1.50 -33.89 15.28
N GLY A 369 -1.11 -35.15 15.44
CA GLY A 369 -1.96 -36.17 16.06
C GLY A 369 -1.81 -36.16 17.58
N LYS A 370 -2.78 -35.63 18.33
CA LYS A 370 -2.90 -35.99 19.76
C LYS A 370 -3.38 -37.45 19.85
N LYS A 371 -2.53 -38.34 20.37
CA LYS A 371 -2.94 -39.68 20.79
C LYS A 371 -3.91 -39.55 21.98
N GLY A 372 -5.19 -39.78 21.74
CA GLY A 372 -6.21 -39.87 22.78
C GLY A 372 -7.57 -40.16 22.16
N ARG A 373 -8.24 -41.21 22.65
CA ARG A 373 -9.54 -41.70 22.16
C ARG A 373 -10.58 -40.56 22.12
N SER A 374 -11.36 -40.54 21.04
CA SER A 374 -12.46 -39.62 20.71
C SER A 374 -12.12 -38.13 20.48
N ALA A 375 -11.53 -37.81 19.34
CA ALA A 375 -11.66 -36.49 18.71
C ALA A 375 -11.51 -36.64 17.19
N GLY A 376 -12.43 -36.05 16.42
CA GLY A 376 -12.38 -36.10 14.95
C GLY A 376 -11.02 -35.62 14.42
N LYS A 377 -10.45 -36.35 13.45
CA LYS A 377 -9.25 -35.91 12.73
C LYS A 377 -9.56 -34.58 12.04
N LYS A 378 -9.12 -33.46 12.62
CA LYS A 378 -8.94 -32.21 11.86
C LYS A 378 -7.61 -32.33 11.13
N THR A 379 -7.67 -32.58 9.83
CA THR A 379 -6.52 -32.40 8.95
C THR A 379 -6.50 -30.92 8.57
N THR A 380 -5.61 -30.15 9.18
CA THR A 380 -5.31 -28.79 8.72
C THR A 380 -4.11 -28.92 7.79
N VAL A 381 -4.35 -28.83 6.48
CA VAL A 381 -3.28 -28.71 5.49
C VAL A 381 -2.93 -27.23 5.42
N VAL A 382 -1.79 -26.84 5.99
CA VAL A 382 -1.19 -25.53 5.73
C VAL A 382 -0.38 -25.69 4.45
N THR A 383 -0.83 -25.04 3.38
CA THR A 383 -0.10 -24.97 2.12
C THR A 383 0.52 -23.59 2.04
N ASP A 384 1.84 -23.51 2.17
CA ASP A 384 2.59 -22.33 1.79
C ASP A 384 2.78 -22.39 0.27
N ALA A 385 2.01 -21.56 -0.45
CA ALA A 385 2.20 -21.35 -1.87
C ALA A 385 3.24 -20.23 -2.05
N GLU A 386 4.43 -20.58 -2.53
CA GLU A 386 5.36 -19.60 -3.08
C GLU A 386 5.01 -19.41 -4.56
N ALA A 387 4.48 -18.24 -4.91
CA ALA A 387 4.39 -17.81 -6.31
C ALA A 387 5.81 -17.55 -6.83
N LEU A 388 6.09 -18.00 -8.06
CA LEU A 388 7.35 -17.72 -8.77
C LEU A 388 7.49 -16.23 -9.08
#